data_AF-A0A431IUU8-F1
#
_entry.id   AF-A0A431IUU8-F1
#
_cell.length_a   1.000
_cell.length_b   1.000
_cell.length_c   1.000
_cell.angle_alpha   90.00
_cell.angle_beta   90.00
_cell.angle_gamma   90.00
#
_symmetry.space_group_name_H-M   'P 1'
#
loop_
_entity.id
_entity.type
_entity.pdbx_description
1 polymer ?
#
loop_
_entity_poly.entity_id
_entity_poly.type
_entity_poly.pdbx_seq_one_letter_code
_entity_poly.pdbx_strand_id
1 'polypeptide(L)'
;MKKLLFAIVAVALFSCKEESKVDEAVAKIPVEFKVERFDQIFYQSKPEDLQKIKAQYPFFFPEGNPDSVWVNKLKNPLLKELYKEVQIKYPTLGPIESDMEKMFAYVQYYFPKYKTPRVITLINEVDTEAKSFYVDTLALVSLDCYLGKEHRFYVDFPEYKKQSLESNQILPDLVSTF
;
A
#
# COMPACT_ATOMS: atom_id res chain seq x y z
N MET A 1 -3.40 -28.95 41.59
CA MET A 1 -3.36 -28.70 40.13
C MET A 1 -4.67 -28.11 39.58
N LYS A 2 -5.85 -28.75 39.76
CA LYS A 2 -7.15 -28.18 39.31
C LYS A 2 -7.48 -26.79 39.88
N LYS A 3 -7.18 -26.52 41.15
CA LYS A 3 -7.38 -25.20 41.79
C LYS A 3 -6.46 -24.11 41.23
N LEU A 4 -5.26 -24.49 40.78
CA LEU A 4 -4.29 -23.57 40.16
C LEU A 4 -4.72 -23.24 38.72
N LEU A 5 -5.22 -24.23 37.98
CA LEU A 5 -5.83 -24.03 36.66
C LEU A 5 -7.05 -23.10 36.72
N PHE A 6 -7.91 -23.27 37.72
CA PHE A 6 -9.07 -22.39 37.93
C PHE A 6 -8.66 -20.95 38.27
N ALA A 7 -7.59 -20.76 39.04
CA ALA A 7 -7.06 -19.44 39.35
C ALA A 7 -6.44 -18.76 38.10
N ILE A 8 -5.72 -19.51 37.25
CA ILE A 8 -5.15 -18.97 36.00
C ILE A 8 -6.26 -18.58 35.01
N VAL A 9 -7.32 -19.40 34.90
CA VAL A 9 -8.49 -19.07 34.06
C VAL A 9 -9.24 -17.86 34.62
N ALA A 10 -9.38 -17.75 35.94
CA ALA A 10 -10.00 -16.57 36.56
C ALA A 10 -9.19 -15.28 36.33
N VAL A 11 -7.86 -15.32 36.42
CA VAL A 11 -7.01 -14.15 36.13
C VAL A 11 -7.02 -13.79 34.64
N ALA A 12 -7.10 -14.78 33.74
CA ALA A 12 -7.23 -14.53 32.31
C ALA A 12 -8.55 -13.82 31.93
N LEU A 13 -9.63 -14.01 32.71
CA LEU A 13 -10.92 -13.34 32.49
C LEU A 13 -10.94 -11.87 32.95
N PHE A 14 -10.00 -11.45 33.81
CA PHE A 14 -9.84 -10.04 34.22
C PHE A 14 -8.85 -9.26 33.34
N SER A 15 -8.22 -9.90 32.35
CA SER A 15 -7.39 -9.24 31.34
C SER A 15 -8.23 -8.62 30.21
N CYS A 16 -9.46 -8.19 30.49
CA CYS A 16 -10.20 -7.30 29.61
C CYS A 16 -9.42 -5.98 29.56
N LYS A 17 -8.79 -5.74 28.41
CA LYS A 17 -8.01 -4.54 28.13
C LYS A 17 -8.92 -3.32 28.25
N GLU A 18 -8.56 -2.37 29.11
CA GLU A 18 -8.96 -0.99 28.90
C GLU A 18 -8.42 -0.57 27.53
N GLU A 19 -9.28 -0.04 26.65
CA GLU A 19 -8.81 0.66 25.45
C GLU A 19 -7.85 1.76 25.90
N SER A 20 -6.71 1.88 25.24
CA SER A 20 -5.73 2.86 25.70
C SER A 20 -6.28 4.26 25.46
N LYS A 21 -5.93 5.22 26.34
CA LYS A 21 -6.24 6.64 26.12
C LYS A 21 -5.75 7.16 24.76
N VAL A 22 -4.74 6.51 24.18
CA VAL A 22 -4.24 6.78 22.84
C VAL A 22 -5.24 6.31 21.79
N ASP A 23 -5.74 5.07 21.88
CA ASP A 23 -6.76 4.54 20.96
C ASP A 23 -8.00 5.43 20.91
N GLU A 24 -8.50 5.85 22.08
CA GLU A 24 -9.65 6.75 22.18
C GLU A 24 -9.39 8.14 21.57
N ALA A 25 -8.16 8.63 21.64
CA ALA A 25 -7.78 9.92 21.07
C ALA A 25 -7.60 9.81 19.55
N VAL A 26 -6.96 8.75 19.08
CA VAL A 26 -6.73 8.45 17.65
C VAL A 26 -8.06 8.26 16.94
N ALA A 27 -9.02 7.55 17.53
CA ALA A 27 -10.35 7.32 16.96
C ALA A 27 -11.16 8.61 16.74
N LYS A 28 -10.76 9.74 17.35
CA LYS A 28 -11.41 11.05 17.20
C LYS A 28 -10.75 11.92 16.13
N ILE A 29 -9.61 11.50 15.58
CA ILE A 29 -8.91 12.25 14.53
C ILE A 29 -9.59 11.96 13.19
N PRO A 30 -10.19 12.95 12.53
CA PRO A 30 -10.79 12.74 11.22
C PRO A 30 -9.68 12.55 10.17
N VAL A 31 -9.69 11.39 9.52
CA VAL A 31 -8.79 11.09 8.40
C VAL A 31 -9.64 10.91 7.16
N GLU A 32 -9.49 11.83 6.22
CA GLU A 32 -10.13 11.75 4.91
C GLU A 32 -9.06 11.64 3.83
N PHE A 33 -9.15 10.59 3.01
CA PHE A 33 -8.35 10.42 1.81
C PHE A 33 -9.09 9.53 0.81
N LYS A 34 -8.51 9.41 -0.38
CA LYS A 34 -8.91 8.44 -1.39
C LYS A 34 -7.66 7.78 -1.92
N VAL A 35 -7.77 6.52 -2.30
CA VAL A 35 -6.70 5.84 -3.02
C VAL A 35 -6.88 6.05 -4.51
N GLU A 36 -5.91 6.69 -5.13
CA GLU A 36 -5.85 6.85 -6.57
C GLU A 36 -5.23 5.61 -7.19
N ARG A 37 -6.04 4.82 -7.91
CA ARG A 37 -5.60 3.64 -8.66
C ARG A 37 -4.89 4.06 -9.94
N PHE A 38 -3.68 4.63 -9.84
CA PHE A 38 -2.89 5.01 -11.01
C PHE A 38 -2.57 3.81 -11.91
N ASP A 39 -2.42 2.61 -11.32
CA ASP A 39 -2.33 1.36 -12.07
C ASP A 39 -3.52 1.18 -13.04
N GLN A 40 -4.75 1.45 -12.61
CA GLN A 40 -5.93 1.38 -13.47
C GLN A 40 -5.95 2.52 -14.48
N ILE A 41 -5.68 3.75 -14.05
CA ILE A 41 -5.66 4.93 -14.93
C ILE A 41 -4.68 4.75 -16.08
N PHE A 42 -3.48 4.26 -15.77
CA PHE A 42 -2.43 4.06 -16.76
C PHE A 42 -2.75 2.88 -17.67
N TYR A 43 -2.95 1.66 -17.15
CA TYR A 43 -3.09 0.47 -17.99
C TYR A 43 -4.42 0.33 -18.72
N GLN A 44 -5.46 1.10 -18.34
CA GLN A 44 -6.71 1.20 -19.10
C GLN A 44 -6.69 2.32 -20.15
N SER A 45 -5.67 3.18 -20.15
CA SER A 45 -5.54 4.28 -21.10
C SER A 45 -5.04 3.83 -22.48
N LYS A 46 -5.20 4.72 -23.46
CA LYS A 46 -4.57 4.57 -24.78
C LYS A 46 -3.35 5.49 -24.89
N PRO A 47 -2.41 5.22 -25.82
CA PRO A 47 -1.24 6.09 -26.03
C PRO A 47 -1.59 7.57 -26.24
N GLU A 48 -2.75 7.87 -26.82
CA GLU A 48 -3.21 9.24 -27.07
C GLU A 48 -3.60 9.99 -25.78
N ASP A 49 -3.95 9.26 -24.71
CA ASP A 49 -4.29 9.83 -23.40
C ASP A 49 -3.04 10.23 -22.58
N LEU A 50 -1.85 9.84 -23.02
CA LEU A 50 -0.61 9.96 -22.25
C LEU A 50 -0.34 11.41 -21.80
N GLN A 51 -0.56 12.41 -22.68
CA GLN A 51 -0.33 13.81 -22.30
C GLN A 51 -1.26 14.27 -21.17
N LYS A 52 -2.51 13.81 -21.17
CA LYS A 52 -3.48 14.11 -20.10
C LYS A 52 -3.04 13.48 -18.78
N ILE A 53 -2.56 12.24 -18.83
CA ILE A 53 -2.06 11.52 -17.64
C ILE A 53 -0.81 12.20 -17.10
N LYS A 54 0.14 12.59 -17.98
CA LYS A 54 1.35 13.35 -17.62
C LYS A 54 1.01 14.64 -16.88
N ALA A 55 0.00 15.37 -17.34
CA ALA A 55 -0.43 16.61 -16.69
C ALA A 55 -1.01 16.38 -15.27
N GLN A 56 -1.64 15.23 -15.02
CA GLN A 56 -2.22 14.89 -13.71
C GLN A 56 -1.21 14.27 -12.73
N TYR A 57 -0.19 13.59 -13.25
CA TYR A 57 0.81 12.84 -12.47
C TYR A 57 2.25 13.14 -12.91
N PRO A 58 2.68 14.40 -13.00
CA PRO A 58 3.96 14.77 -13.62
C PRO A 58 5.19 14.10 -12.97
N PHE A 59 5.12 13.79 -11.67
CA PHE A 59 6.18 13.11 -10.93
C PHE A 59 6.45 11.66 -11.37
N PHE A 60 5.52 11.01 -12.10
CA PHE A 60 5.76 9.72 -12.74
C PHE A 60 6.36 9.83 -14.15
N PHE A 61 6.52 11.06 -14.65
CA PHE A 61 6.99 11.34 -16.01
C PHE A 61 8.14 12.36 -16.02
N PRO A 62 9.30 12.02 -15.43
CA PRO A 62 10.44 12.92 -15.36
C PRO A 62 10.87 13.42 -16.74
N GLU A 63 11.19 14.71 -16.81
CA GLU A 63 11.64 15.38 -18.03
C GLU A 63 12.88 14.72 -18.65
N GLY A 64 13.04 14.85 -19.96
CA GLY A 64 14.15 14.25 -20.71
C GLY A 64 13.91 12.81 -21.19
N ASN A 65 12.86 12.14 -20.70
CA ASN A 65 12.47 10.82 -21.20
C ASN A 65 11.45 10.93 -22.36
N PRO A 66 11.64 10.19 -23.47
CA PRO A 66 10.71 10.23 -24.58
C PRO A 66 9.41 9.48 -24.24
N ASP A 67 8.29 9.92 -24.81
CA ASP A 67 6.97 9.32 -24.57
C ASP A 67 6.91 7.82 -24.93
N SER A 68 7.78 7.38 -25.84
CA SER A 68 7.92 5.98 -26.22
C SER A 68 8.20 5.05 -25.04
N VAL A 69 8.85 5.53 -23.96
CA VAL A 69 9.08 4.74 -22.74
C VAL A 69 7.76 4.24 -22.17
N TRP A 70 6.81 5.14 -21.93
CA TRP A 70 5.51 4.78 -21.35
C TRP A 70 4.57 4.13 -22.36
N VAL A 71 4.60 4.55 -23.63
CA VAL A 71 3.80 3.90 -24.69
C VAL A 71 4.23 2.44 -24.87
N ASN A 72 5.52 2.13 -24.75
CA ASN A 72 6.01 0.75 -24.79
C ASN A 72 5.53 -0.05 -23.57
N LYS A 73 5.50 0.55 -22.37
CA LYS A 73 4.93 -0.10 -21.18
C LYS A 73 3.45 -0.46 -21.37
N LEU A 74 2.65 0.47 -21.91
CA LEU A 74 1.22 0.23 -22.22
C LEU A 74 1.00 -0.90 -23.23
N LYS A 75 1.97 -1.18 -24.10
CA LYS A 75 1.88 -2.23 -25.12
C LYS A 75 2.51 -3.56 -24.68
N ASN A 76 3.30 -3.56 -23.60
CA ASN A 76 4.05 -4.72 -23.16
C ASN A 76 3.11 -5.83 -22.67
N PRO A 77 3.12 -7.04 -23.27
CA PRO A 77 2.23 -8.13 -22.88
C PRO A 77 2.48 -8.63 -21.46
N LEU A 78 3.73 -8.63 -20.98
CA LEU A 78 4.09 -9.03 -19.63
C LEU A 78 3.51 -8.07 -18.60
N LEU A 79 3.64 -6.76 -18.83
CA LEU A 79 3.11 -5.74 -17.92
C LEU A 79 1.58 -5.72 -17.91
N LYS A 80 0.94 -5.99 -19.05
CA LYS A 80 -0.52 -6.19 -19.10
C LYS A 80 -0.96 -7.40 -18.29
N GLU A 81 -0.19 -8.48 -18.31
CA GLU A 81 -0.47 -9.66 -17.50
C GLU A 81 -0.28 -9.37 -16.01
N LEU A 82 0.81 -8.69 -15.64
CA LEU A 82 1.04 -8.22 -14.27
C LEU A 82 -0.11 -7.35 -13.77
N TYR A 83 -0.58 -6.43 -14.61
CA TYR A 83 -1.76 -5.62 -14.31
C TYR A 83 -3.02 -6.46 -14.05
N LYS A 84 -3.27 -7.51 -14.83
CA LYS A 84 -4.41 -8.41 -14.58
C LYS A 84 -4.30 -9.10 -13.22
N GLU A 85 -3.14 -9.64 -12.86
CA GLU A 85 -2.94 -10.29 -11.56
C GLU A 85 -3.18 -9.30 -10.40
N VAL A 86 -2.72 -8.05 -10.55
CA VAL A 86 -3.03 -6.97 -9.60
C VAL A 86 -4.54 -6.73 -9.50
N GLN A 87 -5.27 -6.70 -10.62
CA GLN A 87 -6.73 -6.52 -10.57
C GLN A 87 -7.47 -7.71 -9.96
N ILE A 88 -6.97 -8.93 -10.16
CA ILE A 88 -7.53 -10.16 -9.55
C ILE A 88 -7.34 -10.13 -8.04
N LYS A 89 -6.14 -9.76 -7.57
CA LYS A 89 -5.81 -9.68 -6.14
C LYS A 89 -6.49 -8.50 -5.45
N TYR A 90 -6.57 -7.36 -6.13
CA TYR A 90 -7.03 -6.08 -5.60
C TYR A 90 -8.16 -5.47 -6.44
N PRO A 91 -9.32 -6.15 -6.56
CA PRO A 91 -10.50 -5.57 -7.21
C PRO A 91 -11.01 -4.35 -6.43
N THR A 92 -10.86 -4.40 -5.10
CA THR A 92 -11.00 -3.27 -4.18
C THR A 92 -9.88 -3.34 -3.14
N LEU A 93 -9.61 -2.22 -2.47
CA LEU A 93 -8.61 -2.16 -1.40
C LEU A 93 -9.23 -2.14 0.01
N GLY A 94 -10.55 -2.36 0.14
CA GLY A 94 -11.34 -2.10 1.36
C GLY A 94 -10.60 -2.26 2.70
N PRO A 95 -10.12 -3.45 3.08
CA PRO A 95 -9.38 -3.64 4.33
C PRO A 95 -8.09 -2.81 4.43
N ILE A 96 -7.33 -2.70 3.33
CA ILE A 96 -6.09 -1.91 3.26
C ILE A 96 -6.40 -0.42 3.43
N GLU A 97 -7.48 0.09 2.81
CA GLU A 97 -7.92 1.48 3.00
C GLU A 97 -8.29 1.76 4.45
N SER A 98 -9.07 0.88 5.09
CA SER A 98 -9.42 1.02 6.50
C SER A 98 -8.20 0.97 7.43
N ASP A 99 -7.19 0.17 7.09
CA ASP A 99 -5.98 0.09 7.89
C ASP A 99 -5.07 1.32 7.65
N MET A 100 -4.99 1.83 6.41
CA MET A 100 -4.33 3.10 6.10
C MET A 100 -4.98 4.27 6.84
N GLU A 101 -6.30 4.32 6.95
CA GLU A 101 -7.02 5.34 7.72
C GLU A 101 -6.55 5.38 9.17
N LYS A 102 -6.53 4.22 9.84
CA LYS A 102 -6.02 4.09 11.20
C LYS A 102 -4.56 4.51 11.29
N MET A 103 -3.72 4.02 10.37
CA MET A 103 -2.30 4.34 10.33
C MET A 103 -2.08 5.86 10.22
N PHE A 104 -2.80 6.55 9.33
CA PHE A 104 -2.70 8.00 9.21
C PHE A 104 -3.21 8.74 10.45
N ALA A 105 -4.26 8.23 11.11
CA ALA A 105 -4.74 8.81 12.37
C ALA A 105 -3.66 8.73 13.46
N TYR A 106 -2.95 7.59 13.55
CA TYR A 106 -1.79 7.45 14.43
C TYR A 106 -0.65 8.40 14.06
N VAL A 107 -0.33 8.54 12.78
CA VAL A 107 0.69 9.49 12.32
C VAL A 107 0.31 10.90 12.71
N GLN A 108 -0.94 11.32 12.50
CA GLN A 108 -1.40 12.66 12.90
C GLN A 108 -1.40 12.86 14.42
N TYR A 109 -1.73 11.82 15.20
CA TYR A 109 -1.69 11.90 16.66
C TYR A 109 -0.28 12.21 17.18
N TYR A 110 0.73 11.49 16.68
CA TYR A 110 2.12 11.68 17.12
C TYR A 110 2.84 12.84 16.41
N PHE A 111 2.43 13.15 15.17
CA PHE A 111 3.06 14.15 14.31
C PHE A 111 2.00 15.12 13.73
N PRO A 112 1.35 15.95 14.56
CA PRO A 112 0.18 16.75 14.17
C PRO A 112 0.43 17.82 13.11
N LYS A 113 1.69 18.07 12.73
CA LYS A 113 2.05 18.96 11.60
C LYS A 113 1.93 18.28 10.24
N TYR A 114 1.97 16.95 10.21
CA TYR A 114 1.85 16.16 8.98
C TYR A 114 0.38 16.01 8.62
N LYS A 115 0.07 16.22 7.35
CA LYS A 115 -1.28 16.06 6.81
C LYS A 115 -1.43 14.65 6.26
N THR A 116 -2.67 14.17 6.13
CA THR A 116 -2.96 12.95 5.38
C THR A 116 -2.38 13.07 3.96
N PRO A 117 -1.56 12.12 3.50
CA PRO A 117 -0.95 12.19 2.18
C PRO A 117 -1.99 11.91 1.09
N ARG A 118 -1.66 12.32 -0.14
CA ARG A 118 -2.30 11.80 -1.34
C ARG A 118 -1.81 10.36 -1.54
N VAL A 119 -2.73 9.40 -1.53
CA VAL A 119 -2.41 7.97 -1.63
C VAL A 119 -2.60 7.50 -3.07
N ILE A 120 -1.56 6.90 -3.64
CA ILE A 120 -1.56 6.46 -5.04
C ILE A 120 -1.01 5.04 -5.13
N THR A 121 -1.75 4.14 -5.77
CA THR A 121 -1.25 2.80 -6.10
C THR A 121 -0.80 2.72 -7.54
N LEU A 122 0.27 1.98 -7.78
CA LEU A 122 0.87 1.83 -9.10
C LEU A 122 1.35 0.40 -9.34
N ILE A 123 1.82 0.17 -10.56
CA ILE A 123 2.60 -1.01 -10.94
C ILE A 123 3.97 -0.49 -11.33
N ASN A 124 5.01 -1.01 -10.68
CA ASN A 124 6.39 -0.59 -10.87
C ASN A 124 7.31 -1.76 -11.23
N GLU A 125 6.81 -2.68 -12.06
CA GLU A 125 7.59 -3.77 -12.67
C GLU A 125 8.25 -4.68 -11.63
N VAL A 126 7.57 -4.87 -10.49
CA VAL A 126 8.05 -5.66 -9.34
C VAL A 126 9.41 -5.17 -8.81
N ASP A 127 9.64 -3.85 -8.84
CA ASP A 127 10.79 -3.25 -8.17
C ASP A 127 10.61 -3.34 -6.64
N THR A 128 11.29 -4.32 -6.03
CA THR A 128 11.19 -4.59 -4.60
C THR A 128 11.85 -3.53 -3.72
N GLU A 129 12.75 -2.72 -4.29
CA GLU A 129 13.43 -1.64 -3.56
C GLU A 129 12.56 -0.36 -3.58
N ALA A 130 11.71 -0.21 -4.59
CA ALA A 130 10.79 0.93 -4.77
C ALA A 130 9.31 0.51 -4.66
N LYS A 131 8.99 -0.38 -3.72
CA LYS A 131 7.64 -0.94 -3.57
C LYS A 131 6.66 -0.08 -2.76
N SER A 132 7.17 0.79 -1.89
CA SER A 132 6.36 1.65 -1.03
C SER A 132 7.14 2.89 -0.58
N PHE A 133 6.50 4.06 -0.60
CA PHE A 133 7.08 5.31 -0.11
C PHE A 133 6.03 6.15 0.59
N TYR A 134 6.34 6.67 1.78
CA TYR A 134 5.56 7.71 2.44
C TYR A 134 6.43 8.94 2.67
N VAL A 135 6.43 9.88 1.72
CA VAL A 135 7.32 11.05 1.76
C VAL A 135 6.50 12.33 1.61
N ASP A 136 6.67 13.25 2.57
CA ASP A 136 6.01 14.56 2.66
C ASP A 136 4.47 14.48 2.54
N THR A 137 3.96 14.62 1.31
CA THR A 137 2.52 14.67 1.01
C THR A 137 2.05 13.50 0.15
N LEU A 138 2.92 12.52 -0.12
CA LEU A 138 2.63 11.38 -0.99
C LEU A 138 2.83 10.06 -0.26
N ALA A 139 1.87 9.15 -0.43
CA ALA A 139 2.02 7.75 -0.11
C ALA A 139 1.85 6.94 -1.40
N LEU A 140 2.91 6.27 -1.84
CA LEU A 140 2.95 5.49 -3.07
C LEU A 140 3.06 4.00 -2.72
N VAL A 141 2.23 3.15 -3.35
CA VAL A 141 2.23 1.69 -3.12
C VAL A 141 2.21 0.93 -4.45
N SER A 142 3.28 0.19 -4.74
CA SER A 142 3.40 -0.66 -5.92
C SER A 142 2.71 -2.00 -5.66
N LEU A 143 1.43 -2.14 -6.05
CA LEU A 143 0.61 -3.32 -5.72
C LEU A 143 1.13 -4.62 -6.34
N ASP A 144 1.88 -4.51 -7.43
CA ASP A 144 2.58 -5.60 -8.11
C ASP A 144 3.73 -6.21 -7.28
N CYS A 145 4.13 -5.58 -6.18
CA CYS A 145 5.04 -6.14 -5.19
C CYS A 145 4.32 -6.88 -4.04
N TYR A 146 2.98 -6.89 -4.01
CA TYR A 146 2.21 -7.46 -2.89
C TYR A 146 1.23 -8.56 -3.32
N LEU A 147 1.50 -9.29 -4.41
CA LEU A 147 0.62 -10.36 -4.92
C LEU A 147 0.59 -11.63 -4.04
N GLY A 148 1.53 -11.76 -3.10
CA GLY A 148 1.74 -12.94 -2.25
C GLY A 148 3.07 -13.61 -2.55
N LYS A 149 3.77 -14.08 -1.52
CA LYS A 149 5.18 -14.51 -1.63
C LYS A 149 5.43 -15.67 -2.60
N GLU A 150 4.40 -16.49 -2.81
CA GLU A 150 4.41 -17.66 -3.72
C GLU A 150 3.97 -17.29 -5.16
N HIS A 151 3.73 -16.01 -5.46
CA HIS A 151 3.23 -15.60 -6.76
C HIS A 151 4.25 -15.88 -7.87
N ARG A 152 3.77 -16.34 -9.04
CA ARG A 152 4.63 -16.77 -10.17
C ARG A 152 5.58 -15.69 -10.71
N PHE A 153 5.25 -14.42 -10.50
CA PHE A 153 6.14 -13.30 -10.89
C PHE A 153 7.36 -13.15 -9.98
N TYR A 154 7.42 -13.87 -8.85
CA TYR A 154 8.48 -13.75 -7.87
C TYR A 154 9.43 -14.96 -7.87
N VAL A 155 9.23 -15.94 -8.76
CA VAL A 155 9.95 -17.24 -8.74
C VAL A 155 11.47 -17.05 -8.64
N ASP A 156 12.02 -16.07 -9.37
CA ASP A 156 13.45 -15.80 -9.44
C ASP A 156 14.01 -14.98 -8.26
N PHE A 157 13.16 -14.56 -7.32
CA PHE A 157 13.61 -13.82 -6.14
C PHE A 157 14.13 -14.74 -5.03
N PRO A 158 15.11 -14.29 -4.24
CA PRO A 158 15.53 -15.00 -3.04
C PRO A 158 14.39 -15.16 -2.03
N GLU A 159 14.30 -16.32 -1.38
CA GLU A 159 13.23 -16.66 -0.43
C GLU A 159 13.03 -15.65 0.71
N TYR A 160 14.13 -15.04 1.18
CA TYR A 160 14.06 -14.03 2.22
C TYR A 160 13.40 -12.73 1.74
N LYS A 161 13.55 -12.35 0.46
CA LYS A 161 12.88 -11.16 -0.11
C LYS A 161 11.39 -11.41 -0.28
N LYS A 162 11.00 -12.62 -0.70
CA LYS A 162 9.60 -13.01 -0.94
C LYS A 162 8.71 -12.84 0.29
N GLN A 163 9.24 -13.04 1.51
CA GLN A 163 8.46 -12.85 2.75
C GLN A 163 7.89 -11.43 2.89
N SER A 164 8.52 -10.44 2.23
CA SER A 164 8.09 -9.05 2.27
C SER A 164 7.08 -8.67 1.17
N LEU A 165 6.66 -9.62 0.33
CA LEU A 165 5.83 -9.41 -0.86
C LEU A 165 4.36 -9.85 -0.66
N GLU A 166 3.89 -9.74 0.58
CA GLU A 166 2.53 -10.06 1.02
C GLU A 166 1.73 -8.79 1.33
N SER A 167 0.41 -8.81 1.13
CA SER A 167 -0.45 -7.64 1.36
C SER A 167 -0.33 -7.05 2.76
N ASN A 168 -0.05 -7.88 3.78
CA ASN A 168 0.12 -7.43 5.15
C ASN A 168 1.42 -6.63 5.39
N GLN A 169 2.30 -6.54 4.40
CA GLN A 169 3.54 -5.75 4.47
C GLN A 169 3.37 -4.33 3.92
N ILE A 170 2.24 -4.01 3.26
CA ILE A 170 1.99 -2.67 2.70
C ILE A 170 2.15 -1.56 3.75
N LEU A 171 1.46 -1.71 4.89
CA LEU A 171 1.51 -0.72 5.97
C LEU A 171 2.87 -0.67 6.67
N PRO A 172 3.47 -1.80 7.10
CA PRO A 172 4.83 -1.80 7.62
C PRO A 172 5.85 -1.11 6.70
N ASP A 173 5.79 -1.40 5.40
CA ASP A 173 6.70 -0.77 4.43
C ASP A 173 6.43 0.74 4.30
N LEU A 174 5.16 1.17 4.27
CA LEU A 174 4.82 2.60 4.26
C LEU A 174 5.37 3.34 5.48
N VAL A 175 5.14 2.81 6.68
CA VAL A 175 5.64 3.43 7.92
C VAL A 175 7.16 3.44 7.98
N SER A 176 7.83 2.43 7.41
CA SER A 176 9.30 2.36 7.41
C SER A 176 9.98 3.47 6.59
N THR A 177 9.21 4.13 5.71
CA THR A 177 9.70 5.19 4.81
C THR A 177 9.17 6.58 5.16
N PHE A 178 8.41 6.72 6.25
CA PHE A 178 7.87 7.97 6.78
C PHE A 178 8.93 8.86 7.45
#